data_AF-A0A314ZKY0-F1
#
_entry.id   AF-A0A314ZKY0-F1
#
_cell.length_a   1.000
_cell.length_b   1.000
_cell.length_c   1.000
_cell.angle_alpha   90.00
_cell.angle_beta   90.00
_cell.angle_gamma   90.00
#
_symmetry.space_group_name_H-M   'P 1'
#
loop_
_entity.id
_entity.type
_entity.pdbx_description
1 polymer ?
#
loop_
_entity_poly.entity_id
_entity_poly.type
_entity_poly.pdbx_seq_one_letter_code
_entity_poly.pdbx_strand_id
1 'polypeptide(L)' 'MDTSKKFLQVLLLACCCVFVIKNDAVEASHNVYPEFQSLAAVKVNQVHRTAFHFQPPSNWINGWYYFV' A
#
# COMPACT_ATOMS: atom_id res chain seq x y z
N MET A 1 -35.86 5.37 -25.46
CA MET A 1 -35.28 5.19 -24.10
C MET A 1 -35.73 6.36 -23.26
N ASP A 2 -36.58 6.07 -22.27
CA ASP A 2 -37.34 7.04 -21.48
C ASP A 2 -36.41 8.01 -20.71
N THR A 3 -36.71 9.30 -20.73
CA THR A 3 -35.92 10.38 -20.12
C THR A 3 -35.70 10.15 -18.63
N SER A 4 -36.68 9.52 -17.97
CA SER A 4 -36.62 9.05 -16.59
C SER A 4 -35.45 8.08 -16.33
N LYS A 5 -35.23 7.11 -17.24
CA LYS A 5 -34.16 6.13 -17.09
C LYS A 5 -32.77 6.76 -17.25
N LYS A 6 -32.64 7.74 -18.14
CA LYS A 6 -31.39 8.51 -18.30
C LYS A 6 -31.07 9.33 -17.06
N PHE A 7 -32.09 9.96 -16.47
CA PHE A 7 -31.93 10.72 -15.24
C PHE A 7 -31.48 9.83 -14.07
N LEU A 8 -32.10 8.66 -13.91
CA LEU A 8 -31.71 7.69 -12.89
C LEU A 8 -30.26 7.19 -13.09
N GLN A 9 -29.85 6.95 -14.33
CA GLN A 9 -28.47 6.56 -14.66
C GLN A 9 -27.45 7.64 -14.30
N VAL A 10 -27.74 8.91 -14.62
CA VAL A 10 -26.86 10.03 -14.25
C VAL A 10 -26.78 10.19 -12.73
N LEU A 11 -27.91 10.03 -12.02
CA LEU A 11 -27.95 10.09 -10.56
C LEU A 11 -27.10 8.99 -9.93
N LEU A 12 -27.24 7.75 -10.40
CA LEU A 12 -26.44 6.61 -9.95
C LEU A 12 -24.94 6.83 -10.20
N LEU A 13 -24.57 7.33 -11.39
CA LEU A 13 -23.18 7.62 -11.71
C LEU A 13 -22.60 8.71 -10.79
N ALA A 14 -23.34 9.79 -10.56
CA ALA A 14 -22.93 10.87 -9.67
C ALA A 14 -22.73 10.37 -8.22
N CYS A 15 -23.64 9.54 -7.71
CA CYS A 15 -23.50 8.90 -6.40
C CYS A 15 -22.23 8.04 -6.31
N CYS A 16 -21.98 7.18 -7.31
CA CYS A 16 -20.75 6.37 -7.35
C CYS A 16 -19.49 7.23 -7.35
N CYS A 17 -19.45 8.32 -8.11
CA CYS A 17 -18.31 9.24 -8.14
C CYS A 17 -18.05 9.85 -6.75
N VAL A 18 -19.08 10.23 -5.99
CA VAL A 18 -18.90 10.78 -4.63
C VAL A 18 -18.23 9.77 -3.69
N PHE A 19 -18.60 8.49 -3.77
CA PHE A 19 -17.98 7.44 -2.95
C PHE A 19 -16.53 7.15 -3.37
N VAL A 20 -16.20 7.24 -4.66
CA VAL A 20 -14.84 7.05 -5.17
C VAL A 20 -13.92 8.23 -4.83
N ILE A 21 -14.45 9.46 -4.77
CA ILE A 21 -13.64 10.65 -4.43
C ILE A 21 -13.42 10.76 -2.92
N LYS A 22 -14.27 10.15 -2.09
CA LYS A 22 -14.02 9.95 -0.65
C LYS A 22 -13.03 8.81 -0.42
N ASN A 23 -11.85 8.91 -1.00
CA ASN A 23 -10.70 8.17 -0.53
C ASN A 23 -10.18 8.93 0.69
N ASP A 24 -10.69 8.60 1.87
CA ASP A 24 -9.88 8.75 3.08
C ASP A 24 -8.67 7.86 2.82
N ALA A 25 -7.59 8.44 2.29
CA ALA A 25 -6.36 7.72 2.05
C ALA A 25 -6.03 7.01 3.36
N VAL A 26 -5.96 5.68 3.34
CA VAL A 26 -5.49 4.93 4.49
C VAL A 26 -4.02 5.30 4.62
N GLU A 27 -3.76 6.34 5.42
CA GLU A 27 -2.42 6.76 5.75
C GLU A 27 -1.83 5.61 6.57
N ALA A 28 -0.97 4.82 5.91
CA ALA A 28 -0.08 3.90 6.58
C ALA A 28 0.91 4.73 7.41
N SER A 29 0.46 5.22 8.57
CA SER A 29 1.31 5.87 9.55
C SER A 29 2.02 4.79 10.36
N HIS A 30 3.34 4.88 10.40
CA HIS A 30 4.16 4.11 11.32
C HIS A 30 4.94 5.10 12.17
N ASN A 31 5.20 4.75 13.43
CA ASN A 31 6.08 5.55 14.27
C ASN A 31 7.46 5.59 13.63
N VAL A 32 7.94 6.79 13.34
CA VAL A 32 9.33 7.02 12.95
C VAL A 32 10.15 7.08 14.23
N TYR A 33 11.18 6.23 14.30
CA TYR A 33 12.17 6.21 15.38
C TYR A 33 13.49 6.77 14.82
N PRO A 34 13.78 8.08 14.97
CA PRO A 34 14.96 8.74 14.39
C PRO A 34 16.28 8.09 14.82
N GLU A 35 16.34 7.59 16.05
CA GLU A 35 17.48 6.91 16.65
C GLU A 35 17.86 5.60 15.92
N PHE A 36 16.92 5.02 15.16
CA PHE A 36 17.14 3.80 14.40
C PHE A 36 17.39 4.05 12.90
N GLN A 37 17.21 5.27 12.42
CA GLN A 37 17.39 5.60 10.99
C GLN A 37 18.86 5.61 10.55
N SER A 38 19.79 5.84 11.47
CA SER A 38 21.24 5.90 11.21
C SER A 38 22.00 4.66 11.67
N LEU A 39 21.33 3.67 12.25
CA LEU A 39 21.98 2.45 12.73
C LEU A 39 22.44 1.60 11.55
N ALA A 40 23.67 1.12 11.64
CA ALA A 40 24.19 0.13 10.71
C ALA A 40 23.41 -1.18 10.88
N ALA A 41 23.11 -1.83 9.75
CA ALA A 41 22.51 -3.15 9.76
C ALA A 41 23.40 -4.16 10.51
N VAL A 42 22.78 -4.99 11.34
CA VAL A 42 23.48 -6.09 12.00
C VAL A 42 24.00 -7.05 10.93
N LYS A 43 25.27 -7.46 11.03
CA LYS A 43 25.86 -8.46 10.15
C LYS A 43 25.21 -9.83 10.44
N VAL A 44 24.26 -10.24 9.60
CA VAL A 44 23.58 -11.53 9.72
C VAL A 44 24.44 -12.64 9.10
N ASN A 45 24.61 -13.74 9.84
CA ASN A 45 25.29 -14.93 9.34
C ASN A 45 24.49 -15.55 8.17
N GLN A 46 25.15 -15.81 7.05
CA GLN A 46 24.50 -16.20 5.78
C GLN A 46 24.18 -17.70 5.70
N VAL A 47 24.41 -18.48 6.77
CA VAL A 47 24.23 -19.94 6.81
C VAL A 47 22.82 -20.38 6.38
N HIS A 48 21.79 -19.55 6.57
CA HIS A 48 20.41 -19.86 6.19
C HIS A 48 19.90 -19.02 5.00
N ARG A 49 20.78 -18.32 4.27
CA ARG A 49 20.36 -17.53 3.10
C ARG A 49 20.10 -18.44 1.90
N THR A 50 18.88 -18.46 1.38
CA THR A 50 18.56 -19.23 0.17
C THR A 50 18.93 -18.42 -1.07
N ALA A 51 19.68 -19.02 -2.00
CA ALA A 51 20.10 -18.34 -3.24
C ALA A 51 18.94 -17.95 -4.18
N PHE A 52 17.75 -18.54 -3.99
CA PHE A 52 16.59 -18.36 -4.87
C PHE A 52 15.54 -17.37 -4.36
N HIS A 53 15.73 -16.78 -3.16
CA HIS A 53 14.86 -15.70 -2.68
C HIS A 53 15.63 -14.39 -2.69
N PHE A 54 15.04 -13.35 -3.31
CA PHE A 54 15.57 -12.00 -3.23
C PHE A 54 15.60 -11.60 -1.75
N GLN A 55 16.80 -11.36 -1.23
CA GLN A 55 17.03 -10.84 0.13
C GLN A 55 18.00 -9.66 0.00
N PRO A 56 17.62 -8.44 0.43
CA PRO A 56 18.49 -7.28 0.37
C PRO A 56 19.80 -7.55 1.15
N PRO A 57 20.93 -6.97 0.72
CA PRO A 57 22.20 -7.14 1.42
C PRO A 57 22.19 -6.65 2.87
N SER A 58 21.34 -5.67 3.19
CA SER A 58 21.42 -4.93 4.45
C SER A 58 20.10 -4.71 5.17
N ASN A 59 18.94 -5.05 4.60
CA ASN A 59 17.64 -4.73 5.19
C ASN A 59 16.73 -5.98 5.25
N TRP A 60 15.94 -6.10 6.30
CA TRP A 60 14.83 -7.05 6.33
C TRP A 60 13.78 -6.62 5.30
N ILE A 61 13.26 -7.58 4.52
CA ILE A 61 12.07 -7.33 3.72
C ILE A 61 10.92 -7.20 4.71
N ASN A 62 10.48 -5.96 4.96
CA ASN A 62 9.15 -5.76 5.49
C ASN A 62 8.19 -6.42 4.50
N GLY A 63 7.30 -7.28 5.01
CA GLY A 63 6.44 -8.16 4.21
C GLY A 63 5.80 -7.43 3.02
N TRP A 64 5.59 -8.17 1.93
CA TRP A 64 5.04 -7.64 0.69
C TRP A 64 3.65 -7.07 0.99
N TYR A 65 3.57 -5.77 1.24
CA TYR A 65 2.32 -5.06 1.07
C TYR A 65 2.08 -5.04 -0.43
N TYR A 66 1.24 -5.98 -0.88
CA TYR A 66 0.64 -5.93 -2.20
C TYR A 66 -0.03 -4.56 -2.35
N PHE A 67 0.56 -3.69 -3.16
CA PHE A 67 -0.19 -2.63 -3.80
C PHE A 67 -1.04 -3.32 -4.88
N VAL A 68 -2.36 -3.37 -4.64
CA VAL A 68 -3.37 -3.57 -5.69
C VAL A 68 -3.44 -2.30 -6.52
#